data_AF-A0A3M2CH51-F1
#
_entry.id   AF-A0A3M2CH51-F1
#
_cell.length_a   1.000
_cell.length_b   1.000
_cell.length_c   1.000
_cell.angle_alpha   90.00
_cell.angle_beta   90.00
_cell.angle_gamma   90.00
#
_symmetry.space_group_name_H-M   'P 1'
#
loop_
_entity.id
_entity.type
_entity.pdbx_description
1 polymer ?
#
loop_
_entity_poly.entity_id
_entity_poly.type
_entity_poly.pdbx_seq_one_letter_code
_entity_poly.pdbx_strand_id
1 'polypeptide(L)'
;MQEELKAFDQRLRVMERMVERLNAKAGEGALTLGRKRARNEMNLVDALRKLLQNKTLSVTEITEQVQKIGYKTTSPNFRTIVNQTLINNPAFKRVARGRYTVKAGGAAKPTTRSRAAKARRKKKK
;
A
#
# COMPACT_ATOMS: atom_id res chain seq x y z
N MET A 1 37.66 18.79 -26.39
CA MET A 1 37.00 17.63 -27.05
C MET A 1 37.46 16.28 -26.50
N GLN A 2 38.76 15.95 -26.51
CA GLN A 2 39.26 14.64 -26.01
C GLN A 2 38.99 14.40 -24.52
N GLU A 3 39.04 15.44 -23.67
CA GLU A 3 38.80 15.32 -22.23
C GLU A 3 37.32 15.14 -21.88
N GLU A 4 36.42 15.77 -22.63
CA GLU A 4 34.97 15.65 -22.42
C GLU A 4 34.46 14.24 -22.77
N LEU A 5 35.05 13.62 -23.80
CA LEU A 5 34.76 12.24 -24.17
C LEU A 5 35.19 11.26 -23.05
N LYS A 6 36.33 11.51 -22.40
CA LYS A 6 36.80 10.72 -21.26
C LYS A 6 35.91 10.89 -20.02
N ALA A 7 35.47 12.12 -19.74
CA ALA A 7 34.56 12.39 -18.62
C ALA A 7 33.18 11.75 -18.83
N PHE A 8 32.70 11.73 -20.07
CA PHE A 8 31.44 11.08 -20.43
C PHE A 8 31.53 9.55 -20.28
N ASP A 9 32.61 8.93 -20.76
CA ASP A 9 32.86 7.48 -20.60
C ASP A 9 32.98 7.08 -19.12
N GLN A 10 33.64 7.90 -18.29
CA GLN A 10 33.68 7.67 -16.85
C GLN A 10 32.30 7.74 -16.20
N ARG A 11 31.44 8.67 -16.64
CA ARG A 11 30.06 8.80 -16.13
C ARG A 11 29.19 7.62 -16.54
N LEU A 12 29.35 7.11 -17.77
CA LEU A 12 28.67 5.90 -18.24
C LEU A 12 29.04 4.69 -17.37
N ARG A 13 30.32 4.49 -17.09
CA ARG A 13 30.79 3.39 -16.22
C ARG A 13 30.26 3.49 -14.80
N VAL A 14 30.04 4.69 -14.29
CA VAL A 14 29.42 4.89 -12.97
C VAL A 14 27.94 4.52 -13.02
N MET A 15 27.23 4.89 -14.08
CA MET A 15 25.81 4.54 -14.26
C MET A 15 25.60 3.04 -14.48
N GLU A 16 26.44 2.38 -15.27
CA GLU A 16 26.40 0.93 -15.47
C GLU A 16 26.56 0.18 -14.13
N ARG A 17 27.54 0.59 -13.30
CA ARG A 17 27.71 0.04 -11.95
C ARG A 17 26.51 0.29 -11.04
N MET A 18 25.80 1.41 -11.21
CA MET A 18 24.57 1.67 -10.44
C MET A 18 23.43 0.75 -10.89
N VAL A 19 23.26 0.55 -12.20
CA VAL A 19 22.24 -0.37 -12.76
C VAL A 19 22.53 -1.81 -12.34
N GLU A 20 23.78 -2.26 -12.39
CA GLU A 20 24.19 -3.57 -11.90
C GLU A 20 23.88 -3.77 -10.42
N ARG A 21 24.18 -2.77 -9.57
CA ARG A 21 23.83 -2.82 -8.14
C ARG A 21 22.34 -2.90 -7.89
N LEU A 22 21.53 -2.22 -8.71
CA LEU A 22 20.07 -2.28 -8.61
C LEU A 22 19.53 -3.63 -9.07
N ASN A 23 20.08 -4.20 -10.14
CA ASN A 23 19.70 -5.51 -10.66
C ASN A 23 20.16 -6.66 -9.75
N ALA A 24 21.35 -6.58 -9.16
CA ALA A 24 21.85 -7.55 -8.18
C ALA A 24 20.97 -7.60 -6.93
N LYS A 25 20.56 -6.43 -6.41
CA LYS A 25 19.60 -6.33 -5.30
C LYS A 25 18.20 -6.84 -5.64
N ALA A 26 17.83 -6.88 -6.92
CA ALA A 26 16.55 -7.44 -7.37
C ALA A 26 16.61 -8.98 -7.50
N GLY A 27 17.79 -9.57 -7.76
CA GLY A 27 17.99 -11.01 -7.97
C GLY A 27 18.18 -11.84 -6.70
N GLU A 28 18.85 -11.32 -5.67
CA GLU A 28 19.25 -12.11 -4.48
C GLU A 28 18.14 -12.37 -3.45
N GLY A 29 16.94 -11.83 -3.63
CA GLY A 29 15.83 -11.98 -2.66
C GLY A 29 14.74 -12.98 -3.03
N ALA A 30 14.82 -13.62 -4.21
CA ALA A 30 13.67 -14.35 -4.77
C ALA A 30 13.55 -15.83 -4.34
N LEU A 31 14.52 -16.39 -3.62
CA LEU A 31 14.54 -17.79 -3.25
C LEU A 31 14.97 -17.96 -1.78
N THR A 32 14.03 -17.79 -0.85
CA THR A 32 13.87 -18.54 0.41
C THR A 32 12.95 -17.79 1.37
N LEU A 33 12.03 -18.54 2.00
CA LEU A 33 11.03 -18.11 2.97
C LEU A 33 9.89 -17.26 2.38
N GLY A 34 8.83 -17.94 1.92
CA GLY A 34 7.58 -17.30 1.51
C GLY A 34 7.14 -16.26 2.52
N ARG A 35 7.29 -14.98 2.18
CA ARG A 35 6.97 -13.84 3.04
C ARG A 35 5.52 -13.98 3.49
N LYS A 36 5.32 -14.44 4.72
CA LYS A 36 3.99 -14.73 5.26
C LYS A 36 3.24 -13.41 5.30
N ARG A 37 2.28 -13.24 4.38
CA ARG A 37 1.48 -12.02 4.31
C ARG A 37 0.76 -11.82 5.63
N ALA A 38 0.78 -10.60 6.17
CA ALA A 38 0.03 -10.25 7.36
C ALA A 38 -1.45 -10.61 7.16
N ARG A 39 -2.05 -11.28 8.15
CA ARG A 39 -3.48 -11.57 8.16
C ARG A 39 -4.17 -10.53 9.05
N ASN A 40 -5.01 -9.71 8.43
CA ASN A 40 -5.81 -8.70 9.11
C ASN A 40 -7.27 -9.14 9.13
N GLU A 41 -7.98 -8.79 10.20
CA GLU A 41 -9.41 -9.10 10.37
C GLU A 41 -10.29 -8.29 9.42
N MET A 42 -9.86 -7.08 9.06
CA MET A 42 -10.57 -6.18 8.16
C MET A 42 -9.68 -5.70 7.01
N ASN A 43 -10.31 -5.36 5.89
CA ASN A 43 -9.60 -4.78 4.76
C ASN A 43 -9.16 -3.34 5.08
N LEU A 44 -8.14 -2.84 4.38
CA LEU A 44 -7.59 -1.49 4.59
C LEU A 44 -8.67 -0.42 4.45
N VAL A 45 -9.56 -0.55 3.45
CA VAL A 45 -10.65 0.41 3.22
C VAL A 45 -11.61 0.46 4.41
N ASP A 46 -11.96 -0.70 4.99
CA ASP A 46 -12.87 -0.76 6.14
C ASP A 46 -12.21 -0.20 7.40
N ALA A 47 -10.91 -0.47 7.60
CA ALA A 47 -10.13 0.13 8.69
C ALA A 47 -10.06 1.66 8.57
N LEU A 48 -9.78 2.16 7.37
CA LEU A 48 -9.71 3.60 7.07
C LEU A 48 -11.06 4.29 7.27
N ARG A 49 -12.17 3.65 6.89
CA ARG A 49 -13.52 4.19 7.12
C ARG A 49 -13.85 4.32 8.59
N LYS A 50 -13.59 3.28 9.38
CA LYS A 50 -13.79 3.32 10.84
C LYS A 50 -12.97 4.44 11.47
N LEU A 51 -11.73 4.61 11.02
CA LEU A 51 -10.84 5.64 11.54
C LEU A 51 -11.32 7.07 11.19
N LEU A 52 -11.75 7.30 9.95
CA LEU A 52 -12.04 8.63 9.40
C LEU A 52 -13.51 9.05 9.53
N GLN A 53 -14.38 8.22 10.11
CA GLN A 53 -15.83 8.45 10.11
C GLN A 53 -16.25 9.80 10.69
N ASN A 54 -15.56 10.26 11.74
CA ASN A 54 -15.83 11.54 12.42
C ASN A 54 -14.59 12.44 12.53
N LYS A 55 -13.55 12.16 11.73
CA LYS A 55 -12.26 12.84 11.84
C LYS A 55 -11.70 13.17 10.46
N THR A 56 -10.95 14.26 10.41
CA THR A 56 -10.13 14.62 9.25
C THR A 56 -8.67 14.50 9.66
N LEU A 57 -7.96 13.56 9.06
CA LEU A 57 -6.58 13.25 9.44
C LEU A 57 -5.63 13.42 8.26
N SER A 58 -4.36 13.65 8.57
CA SER A 58 -3.29 13.64 7.56
C SER A 58 -2.91 12.20 7.19
N VAL A 59 -2.31 12.02 6.02
CA VAL A 59 -1.82 10.68 5.60
C VAL A 59 -0.87 10.08 6.65
N THR A 60 -0.01 10.89 7.28
CA THR A 60 0.89 10.45 8.36
C THR A 60 0.09 9.90 9.56
N GLU A 61 -0.84 10.70 10.07
CA GLU A 61 -1.65 10.34 11.23
C GLU A 61 -2.49 9.08 10.95
N ILE A 62 -3.03 8.96 9.73
CA ILE A 62 -3.79 7.80 9.30
C ILE A 62 -2.93 6.55 9.34
N THR A 63 -1.70 6.60 8.82
CA THR A 63 -0.81 5.43 8.79
C THR A 63 -0.49 4.90 10.18
N GLU A 64 -0.24 5.80 11.13
CA GLU A 64 0.03 5.44 12.52
C GLU A 64 -1.21 4.88 13.20
N GLN A 65 -2.36 5.58 13.07
CA GLN A 65 -3.58 5.18 13.76
C GLN A 65 -4.15 3.86 13.23
N VAL A 66 -4.05 3.59 11.92
CA VAL A 66 -4.44 2.30 11.33
C VAL A 66 -3.63 1.15 11.93
N GLN A 67 -2.32 1.33 12.14
CA GLN A 67 -1.49 0.33 12.82
C GLN A 67 -1.84 0.20 14.30
N LYS A 68 -2.12 1.30 15.00
CA LYS A 68 -2.56 1.30 16.41
C LYS A 68 -3.89 0.56 16.62
N ILE A 69 -4.78 0.60 15.63
CA ILE A 69 -6.06 -0.16 15.64
C ILE A 69 -5.83 -1.66 15.36
N GLY A 70 -4.58 -2.08 15.12
CA GLY A 70 -4.21 -3.49 14.95
C GLY A 70 -4.07 -3.94 13.51
N TYR A 71 -4.07 -3.03 12.53
CA TYR A 71 -3.78 -3.38 11.15
C TYR A 71 -2.29 -3.70 10.99
N LYS A 72 -1.99 -4.97 10.74
CA LYS A 72 -0.62 -5.47 10.59
C LYS A 72 -0.17 -5.32 9.14
N THR A 73 1.01 -4.75 8.96
CA THR A 73 1.66 -4.62 7.65
C THR A 73 3.17 -4.71 7.83
N THR A 74 3.84 -5.38 6.89
CA THR A 74 5.31 -5.45 6.82
C THR A 74 5.84 -4.71 5.59
N SER A 75 4.97 -3.92 4.92
CA SER A 75 5.34 -3.19 3.72
C SER A 75 6.07 -1.90 4.09
N PRO A 76 7.29 -1.66 3.57
CA PRO A 76 7.99 -0.39 3.76
C PRO A 76 7.25 0.79 3.11
N ASN A 77 6.44 0.51 2.08
CA ASN A 77 5.69 1.51 1.32
C ASN A 77 4.24 1.68 1.83
N PHE A 78 3.95 1.32 3.08
CA PHE A 78 2.58 1.33 3.60
C PHE A 78 1.91 2.71 3.50
N ARG A 79 2.65 3.79 3.74
CA ARG A 79 2.15 5.16 3.57
C ARG A 79 1.68 5.44 2.15
N THR A 80 2.44 4.99 1.16
CA THR A 80 2.09 5.12 -0.25
C THR A 80 0.82 4.33 -0.59
N ILE A 81 0.70 3.11 -0.06
CA ILE A 81 -0.49 2.27 -0.23
C ILE A 81 -1.73 2.96 0.37
N VAL A 82 -1.61 3.52 1.57
CA VAL A 82 -2.68 4.29 2.21
C VAL A 82 -3.06 5.50 1.34
N ASN A 83 -2.09 6.28 0.88
CA ASN A 83 -2.36 7.45 0.04
C ASN A 83 -3.07 7.07 -1.27
N GLN A 84 -2.59 6.03 -1.96
CA GLN A 84 -3.23 5.52 -3.18
C GLN A 84 -4.67 5.06 -2.89
N THR A 85 -4.90 4.40 -1.76
CA THR A 85 -6.24 3.98 -1.35
C THR A 85 -7.17 5.17 -1.10
N LEU A 86 -6.67 6.23 -0.46
CA LEU A 86 -7.44 7.45 -0.18
C LEU A 86 -7.78 8.23 -1.45
N ILE A 87 -6.89 8.24 -2.44
CA ILE A 87 -7.09 8.95 -3.73
C ILE A 87 -8.04 8.17 -4.64
N ASN A 88 -7.86 6.86 -4.75
CA ASN A 88 -8.55 6.05 -5.76
C ASN A 88 -9.93 5.55 -5.31
N ASN A 89 -10.26 5.63 -4.02
CA ASN A 89 -11.50 5.07 -3.50
C ASN A 89 -12.56 6.17 -3.28
N PRO A 90 -13.77 6.04 -3.87
CA PRO A 90 -14.82 7.05 -3.78
C PRO A 90 -15.42 7.21 -2.37
N ALA A 91 -15.12 6.30 -1.44
CA ALA A 91 -15.55 6.40 -0.05
C ALA A 91 -14.86 7.54 0.72
N PHE A 92 -13.73 8.05 0.24
CA PHE A 92 -12.97 9.11 0.90
C PHE A 92 -13.05 10.41 0.09
N LYS A 93 -12.96 11.53 0.81
CA LYS A 93 -12.87 12.87 0.21
C LYS A 93 -11.65 13.59 0.75
N ARG A 94 -10.96 14.32 -0.14
CA ARG A 94 -9.87 15.22 0.22
C ARG A 94 -10.47 16.55 0.70
N VAL A 95 -10.17 16.93 1.94
CA VAL A 95 -10.69 18.18 2.56
C VAL A 95 -9.71 19.33 2.34
N ALA A 96 -8.41 19.04 2.46
CA ALA A 96 -7.33 19.99 2.22
C ALA A 96 -6.09 19.24 1.72
N ARG A 97 -4.99 19.95 1.46
CA ARG A 97 -3.73 19.34 1.02
C ARG A 97 -3.29 18.27 2.03
N GLY A 98 -3.26 17.01 1.59
CA GLY A 98 -2.86 15.87 2.42
C GLY A 98 -3.81 15.49 3.56
N ARG A 99 -5.02 16.06 3.62
CA ARG A 99 -6.03 15.82 4.67
C ARG A 99 -7.27 15.15 4.08
N TYR A 100 -7.69 14.04 4.69
CA TYR A 100 -8.78 13.20 4.18
C TYR A 100 -9.83 12.91 5.25
N THR A 101 -11.06 12.66 4.81
CA THR A 101 -12.18 12.21 5.64
C THR A 101 -13.12 11.30 4.84
N VAL A 102 -14.13 10.72 5.48
CA VAL A 102 -15.14 9.89 4.81
C VAL A 102 -16.16 10.78 4.07
N LYS A 103 -16.58 10.36 2.88
CA LYS A 103 -17.66 11.03 2.13
C LYS A 103 -19.01 10.70 2.81
N ALA A 104 -19.78 11.73 3.17
CA ALA A 104 -21.15 11.57 3.66
C ALA A 104 -21.96 10.82 2.58
N GLY A 105 -22.46 9.62 2.89
CA GLY A 105 -23.04 8.67 1.91
C GLY A 105 -22.21 7.41 1.69
N GLY A 106 -20.97 7.35 2.21
CA GLY A 106 -20.11 6.18 2.24
C GLY A 106 -20.48 5.17 3.32
N ALA A 107 -21.76 4.85 3.49
CA ALA A 107 -22.20 3.67 4.24
C ALA A 107 -22.37 2.50 3.25
N ALA A 108 -21.26 2.03 2.66
CA ALA A 108 -21.31 0.85 1.79
C ALA A 108 -21.11 -0.40 2.65
N LYS A 109 -22.04 -1.36 2.51
CA LYS A 109 -22.09 -2.67 3.19
C LYS A 109 -20.68 -3.28 3.41
N PRO A 110 -20.40 -3.89 4.57
CA PRO A 110 -19.12 -4.53 4.84
C PRO A 110 -18.82 -5.52 3.72
N THR A 111 -17.77 -5.25 2.92
CA THR A 111 -17.36 -6.11 1.81
C THR A 111 -16.52 -7.27 2.31
N THR A 112 -16.94 -7.89 3.41
CA THR A 112 -16.50 -9.25 3.70
C THR A 112 -17.17 -10.14 2.67
N ARG A 113 -16.49 -10.39 1.55
CA ARG A 113 -16.63 -11.70 0.88
C ARG A 113 -16.09 -12.73 1.87
N SER A 114 -16.90 -13.04 2.89
CA SER A 114 -16.63 -14.18 3.76
C SER A 114 -16.64 -15.39 2.83
N ARG A 115 -15.51 -16.08 2.75
CA ARG A 115 -15.42 -17.37 2.04
C ARG A 115 -16.39 -18.41 2.62
N ALA A 116 -17.05 -18.11 3.74
CA ALA A 116 -18.07 -18.93 4.40
C ALA A 116 -19.40 -19.06 3.62
N ALA A 117 -19.77 -18.13 2.74
CA ALA A 117 -21.05 -18.21 2.04
C ALA A 117 -21.09 -19.20 0.85
N LYS A 118 -19.93 -19.63 0.32
CA LYS A 118 -19.88 -20.50 -0.87
C LYS A 118 -19.96 -22.00 -0.57
N ALA A 119 -19.83 -22.41 0.70
CA ALA A 119 -19.77 -23.82 1.09
C ALA A 119 -21.15 -24.48 1.37
N ARG A 120 -22.24 -23.72 1.50
CA ARG A 120 -23.57 -24.27 1.90
C ARG A 120 -24.52 -24.62 0.75
N ARG A 121 -24.16 -24.40 -0.52
CA ARG A 121 -25.05 -24.63 -1.69
C ARG A 121 -24.71 -25.88 -2.52
N LYS A 122 -24.02 -26.87 -1.94
CA LYS A 122 -23.69 -28.15 -2.61
C LYS A 122 -24.15 -29.42 -1.87
N LYS A 123 -24.99 -29.30 -0.83
CA LYS A 123 -25.62 -30.45 -0.17
C LYS A 123 -27.14 -30.31 -0.15
N LYS A 124 -27.74 -30.41 -1.34
CA LYS A 124 -29.14 -30.80 -1.51
C LYS A 124 -29.28 -31.38 -2.92
N LYS A 125 -28.84 -32.63 -3.05
CA LYS A 125 -29.37 -33.59 -3.99
C LYS A 125 -29.78 -34.79 -3.16
#